data_AF-A0A964BNB8-F1
#
_entry.id   AF-A0A964BNB8-F1
#
_cell.length_a   1.000
_cell.length_b   1.000
_cell.length_c   1.000
_cell.angle_alpha   90.00
_cell.angle_beta   90.00
_cell.angle_gamma   90.00
#
_symmetry.space_group_name_H-M   'P 1'
#
loop_
_entity.id
_entity.type
_entity.pdbx_description
1 polymer ?
#
loop_
_entity_poly.entity_id
_entity_poly.type
_entity_poly.pdbx_seq_one_letter_code
_entity_poly.pdbx_strand_id
1 'polypeptide(L)'
;MPPEGPAAAFPSALGHALAGRGWLWPVVLAMVALAALVWRGRPPVRLAAGGLVLMLAAAFLVGLNGPAFSWVAALFPAAQTGQTGLGWGGFLAGASFVGMTGDGLAARGFCRGDRFAAGAVVFVAALLTLFVFFPILKLGAAAFIGPDGSFGLARFSERLFTRELWRLDCFVRAGSCGVVINTLVLGVLAALLSTALGLALALLMARSGFRWKGALRAVSILPIITPPFVVGVAIIVLFGRTGLVTGWVADLLDIRPGRWVYGLPGILMAQVLAFAPVTFLVLLGTVEAINPTLEEASGTLGARPMQTFAKVTWPLLRPGLAAAFLLAFIESLADFGNPIVLGGGYEVLSIKIFFAVVGARYDLGNAAILAMILLALTLGAFWLQQRWLGRRSYVTVTGRSDAGLAEVMPARLTGIAWAVIIPWIVFTLAVYAIVLAGGLVTDIGRWDMTPTFRHLATAFSFEIGEDGLRLYGSAWNSLKTTLLVSAIAAPLTTAIGILTAWLVARQDFTGRRALEFGTMLSFAIPGTVVGVSYVAAFNVPPVDITGTAAILVIWTLLFSIDRCSLPGSSAACD
;
A
#
# COMPACT_ATOMS: atom_id res chain seq x y z
N MET A 1 -26.03 9.53 23.96
CA MET A 1 -26.23 8.49 24.99
C MET A 1 -27.67 8.00 24.89
N PRO A 2 -27.94 6.78 24.41
CA PRO A 2 -29.24 6.16 24.63
C PRO A 2 -29.34 5.75 26.11
N PRO A 3 -30.56 5.69 26.68
CA PRO A 3 -30.76 5.60 28.13
C PRO A 3 -30.29 4.26 28.69
N GLU A 4 -29.60 4.33 29.82
CA GLU A 4 -29.24 3.20 30.67
C GLU A 4 -30.51 2.59 31.29
N GLY A 5 -31.16 1.69 30.55
CA GLY A 5 -32.11 0.74 31.10
C GLY A 5 -31.38 -0.41 31.82
N PRO A 6 -32.09 -1.29 32.55
CA PRO A 6 -31.54 -2.29 33.50
C PRO A 6 -30.80 -3.48 32.84
N ALA A 7 -30.01 -3.23 31.78
CA ALA A 7 -29.14 -4.19 31.11
C ALA A 7 -27.75 -4.31 31.76
N ALA A 8 -27.56 -3.75 32.97
CA ALA A 8 -26.27 -3.68 33.65
C ALA A 8 -25.82 -4.99 34.36
N ALA A 9 -26.62 -6.06 34.35
CA ALA A 9 -26.29 -7.24 35.15
C ALA A 9 -25.45 -8.30 34.40
N PHE A 10 -25.54 -8.42 33.06
CA PHE A 10 -24.78 -9.43 32.31
C PHE A 10 -24.44 -8.96 30.87
N PRO A 11 -23.24 -8.38 30.61
CA PRO A 11 -22.81 -7.94 29.28
C PRO A 11 -22.35 -9.12 28.41
N SER A 12 -23.11 -10.22 28.42
CA SER A 12 -22.83 -11.42 27.62
C SER A 12 -23.80 -11.52 26.44
N ALA A 13 -23.39 -12.20 25.37
CA ALA A 13 -24.26 -12.43 24.22
C ALA A 13 -25.56 -13.15 24.62
N LEU A 14 -25.50 -14.04 25.61
CA LEU A 14 -26.67 -14.71 26.20
C LEU A 14 -27.59 -13.71 26.93
N GLY A 15 -27.02 -12.82 27.75
CA GLY A 15 -27.77 -11.77 28.45
C GLY A 15 -28.49 -10.84 27.48
N HIS A 16 -27.80 -10.42 26.41
CA HIS A 16 -28.39 -9.61 25.35
C HIS A 16 -29.47 -10.35 24.57
N ALA A 17 -29.26 -11.63 24.24
CA ALA A 17 -30.26 -12.46 23.56
C ALA A 17 -31.53 -12.66 24.40
N LEU A 18 -31.38 -12.87 25.72
CA LEU A 18 -32.49 -12.95 26.67
C LEU A 18 -33.20 -11.61 26.87
N ALA A 19 -32.48 -10.49 26.77
CA ALA A 19 -33.02 -9.13 26.82
C ALA A 19 -33.73 -8.70 25.50
N GLY A 20 -34.07 -9.64 24.61
CA GLY A 20 -34.83 -9.36 23.39
C GLY A 20 -34.00 -9.08 22.14
N ARG A 21 -32.66 -9.16 22.20
CA ARG A 21 -31.78 -9.02 21.01
C ARG A 21 -31.65 -10.34 20.26
N GLY A 22 -32.76 -10.75 19.64
CA GLY A 22 -32.93 -12.11 19.10
C GLY A 22 -31.95 -12.55 18.01
N TRP A 23 -31.29 -11.61 17.33
CA TRP A 23 -30.29 -11.92 16.29
C TRP A 23 -28.99 -12.52 16.84
N LEU A 24 -28.76 -12.50 18.16
CA LEU A 24 -27.62 -13.15 18.81
C LEU A 24 -27.87 -14.62 19.14
N TRP A 25 -29.13 -15.09 19.14
CA TRP A 25 -29.46 -16.49 19.43
C TRP A 25 -28.75 -17.52 18.54
N PRO A 26 -28.64 -17.33 17.21
CA PRO A 26 -27.93 -18.28 16.35
C PRO A 26 -26.47 -18.47 16.77
N VAL A 27 -25.79 -17.41 17.22
CA VAL A 27 -24.40 -17.45 17.68
C VAL A 27 -24.30 -18.19 19.01
N VAL A 28 -25.17 -17.86 19.96
CA VAL A 28 -25.23 -18.51 21.28
C VAL A 28 -25.52 -20.01 21.15
N LEU A 29 -26.49 -20.39 20.32
CA LEU A 29 -26.85 -21.79 20.08
C LEU A 29 -25.71 -22.55 19.39
N ALA A 30 -25.02 -21.92 18.43
CA ALA A 30 -23.84 -22.50 17.80
C ALA A 30 -22.74 -22.78 18.83
N MET A 31 -22.44 -21.83 19.73
CA MET A 31 -21.45 -22.01 20.79
C MET A 31 -21.81 -23.15 21.74
N VAL A 32 -23.06 -23.23 22.19
CA VAL A 32 -23.53 -24.30 23.10
C VAL A 32 -23.48 -25.67 22.41
N ALA A 33 -23.95 -25.76 21.17
CA ALA A 33 -23.90 -27.00 20.40
C ALA A 33 -22.45 -27.44 20.12
N LEU A 34 -21.54 -26.50 19.89
CA LEU A 34 -20.11 -26.76 19.74
C LEU A 34 -19.50 -27.31 21.03
N ALA A 35 -19.77 -26.68 22.17
CA ALA A 35 -19.30 -27.16 23.47
C ALA A 35 -19.78 -28.61 23.74
N ALA A 36 -21.04 -28.92 23.44
CA ALA A 36 -21.60 -30.25 23.61
C ALA A 36 -20.99 -31.31 22.66
N LEU A 37 -20.69 -30.94 21.41
CA LEU A 37 -20.12 -31.85 20.41
C LEU A 37 -18.61 -32.11 20.63
N VAL A 38 -17.88 -31.10 21.09
CA VAL A 38 -16.48 -31.25 21.51
C VAL A 38 -16.39 -32.23 22.67
N TRP A 39 -17.27 -32.10 23.66
CA TRP A 39 -17.34 -33.05 24.78
C TRP A 39 -17.61 -34.49 24.29
N ARG A 40 -18.36 -34.65 23.19
CA ARG A 40 -18.63 -35.94 22.56
C ARG A 40 -17.56 -36.42 21.55
N GLY A 41 -16.43 -35.71 21.43
CA GLY A 41 -15.28 -36.11 20.62
C GLY A 41 -15.48 -36.06 19.10
N ARG A 42 -16.51 -35.36 18.59
CA ARG A 42 -16.77 -35.23 17.14
C ARG A 42 -16.31 -33.87 16.63
N PRO A 43 -15.38 -33.78 15.66
CA PRO A 43 -14.94 -32.49 15.11
C PRO A 43 -16.02 -31.85 14.22
N PRO A 44 -16.70 -30.79 14.66
CA PRO A 44 -17.93 -30.33 14.01
C PRO A 44 -17.64 -29.17 13.04
N VAL A 45 -16.85 -29.41 12.00
CA VAL A 45 -16.40 -28.39 11.01
C VAL A 45 -17.53 -27.48 10.54
N ARG A 46 -18.65 -28.08 10.12
CA ARG A 46 -19.78 -27.33 9.55
C ARG A 46 -20.42 -26.40 10.57
N LEU A 47 -20.47 -26.83 11.84
CA LEU A 47 -21.02 -26.02 12.92
C LEU A 47 -20.06 -24.91 13.35
N ALA A 48 -18.74 -25.19 13.38
CA ALA A 48 -17.73 -24.17 13.68
C ALA A 48 -17.67 -23.09 12.59
N ALA A 49 -17.60 -23.50 11.32
CA ALA A 49 -17.63 -22.57 10.19
C ALA A 49 -18.97 -21.82 10.11
N GLY A 50 -20.09 -22.53 10.33
CA GLY A 50 -21.42 -21.93 10.40
C GLY A 50 -21.53 -20.91 11.54
N GLY A 51 -20.98 -21.23 12.72
CA GLY A 51 -20.92 -20.33 13.87
C GLY A 51 -20.13 -19.05 13.58
N LEU A 52 -19.00 -19.16 12.90
CA LEU A 52 -18.22 -17.99 12.45
C LEU A 52 -19.03 -17.12 11.47
N VAL A 53 -19.68 -17.73 10.48
CA VAL A 53 -20.52 -17.02 9.50
C VAL A 53 -21.71 -16.35 10.18
N LEU A 54 -22.38 -17.03 11.11
CA LEU A 54 -23.48 -16.48 11.89
C LEU A 54 -23.03 -15.33 12.79
N MET A 55 -21.85 -15.43 13.39
CA MET A 55 -21.26 -14.36 14.18
C MET A 55 -21.04 -13.11 13.33
N LEU A 56 -20.41 -13.27 12.15
CA LEU A 56 -20.20 -12.16 11.22
C LEU A 56 -21.54 -11.60 10.71
N ALA A 57 -22.49 -12.46 10.34
CA ALA A 57 -23.80 -12.03 9.87
C ALA A 57 -24.56 -11.24 10.95
N ALA A 58 -24.64 -11.74 12.18
CA ALA A 58 -25.28 -11.04 13.30
C ALA A 58 -24.62 -9.68 13.56
N ALA A 59 -23.30 -9.64 13.46
CA ALA A 59 -22.49 -8.45 13.67
C ALA A 59 -22.74 -7.38 12.57
N PHE A 60 -22.97 -7.77 11.31
CA PHE A 60 -23.17 -6.84 10.19
C PHE A 60 -24.64 -6.53 9.87
N LEU A 61 -25.58 -7.37 10.28
CA LEU A 61 -27.01 -7.11 10.07
C LEU A 61 -27.56 -6.01 10.98
N VAL A 62 -26.95 -5.79 12.15
CA VAL A 62 -27.37 -4.78 13.14
C VAL A 62 -26.16 -3.96 13.57
N GLY A 63 -26.08 -2.70 13.13
CA GLY A 63 -25.03 -1.74 13.50
C GLY A 63 -25.44 -0.84 14.66
N LEU A 64 -24.65 0.21 14.97
CA LEU A 64 -24.91 1.12 16.10
C LEU A 64 -26.28 1.83 16.03
N ASN A 65 -26.68 2.25 14.83
CA ASN A 65 -27.83 3.12 14.63
C ASN A 65 -29.08 2.36 14.16
N GLY A 66 -29.02 1.03 14.15
CA GLY A 66 -30.11 0.19 13.69
C GLY A 66 -29.70 -0.93 12.73
N PRO A 67 -30.67 -1.56 12.07
CA PRO A 67 -30.42 -2.62 11.11
C PRO A 67 -29.80 -2.11 9.81
N ALA A 68 -28.87 -2.87 9.25
CA ALA A 68 -28.23 -2.56 7.96
C ALA A 68 -29.21 -2.67 6.78
N PHE A 69 -30.27 -3.46 6.93
CA PHE A 69 -31.32 -3.62 5.92
C PHE A 69 -32.71 -3.51 6.54
N SER A 70 -33.65 -2.95 5.80
CA SER A 70 -35.03 -2.74 6.25
C SER A 70 -35.74 -4.04 6.65
N TRP A 71 -35.45 -5.16 5.97
CA TRP A 71 -36.03 -6.47 6.31
C TRP A 71 -35.58 -7.01 7.68
N VAL A 72 -34.39 -6.62 8.16
CA VAL A 72 -33.89 -7.01 9.49
C VAL A 72 -34.70 -6.31 10.57
N ALA A 73 -35.14 -5.07 10.33
CA ALA A 73 -36.03 -4.34 11.23
C ALA A 73 -37.38 -5.05 11.38
N ALA A 74 -37.89 -5.65 10.31
CA ALA A 74 -39.16 -6.37 10.30
C ALA A 74 -39.07 -7.70 11.07
N LEU A 75 -37.94 -8.38 11.02
CA LEU A 75 -37.69 -9.64 11.73
C LEU A 75 -37.29 -9.43 13.19
N PHE A 76 -36.58 -8.34 13.51
CA PHE A 76 -36.09 -8.03 14.83
C PHE A 76 -36.39 -6.58 15.20
N PRO A 77 -37.56 -6.28 15.80
CA PRO A 77 -37.93 -4.91 16.16
C PRO A 77 -36.92 -4.23 17.10
N ALA A 78 -36.32 -5.00 18.03
CA ALA A 78 -35.27 -4.52 18.93
C ALA A 78 -33.99 -4.09 18.19
N ALA A 79 -33.79 -4.51 16.93
CA ALA A 79 -32.63 -4.12 16.13
C ALA A 79 -32.63 -2.62 15.78
N GLN A 80 -33.78 -1.93 15.89
CA GLN A 80 -33.83 -0.47 15.70
C GLN A 80 -33.00 0.30 16.73
N THR A 81 -32.78 -0.27 17.92
CA THR A 81 -31.92 0.32 18.95
C THR A 81 -30.42 0.12 18.68
N GLY A 82 -30.09 -0.62 17.61
CA GLY A 82 -28.72 -0.94 17.21
C GLY A 82 -27.95 -1.82 18.20
N GLN A 83 -26.67 -2.08 17.91
CA GLN A 83 -25.77 -2.90 18.72
C GLN A 83 -24.43 -2.22 18.97
N THR A 84 -23.92 -2.36 20.19
CA THR A 84 -22.54 -1.98 20.56
C THR A 84 -21.52 -2.96 19.95
N GLY A 85 -20.23 -2.59 19.99
CA GLY A 85 -19.16 -3.48 19.53
C GLY A 85 -19.16 -4.83 20.25
N LEU A 86 -18.72 -5.89 19.56
CA LEU A 86 -18.73 -7.27 20.07
C LEU A 86 -17.80 -7.51 21.29
N GLY A 87 -16.84 -6.61 21.52
CA GLY A 87 -15.89 -6.69 22.63
C GLY A 87 -15.00 -7.93 22.63
N TRP A 88 -14.31 -8.17 23.75
CA TRP A 88 -13.40 -9.32 23.91
C TRP A 88 -14.10 -10.68 23.84
N GLY A 89 -15.36 -10.77 24.29
CA GLY A 89 -16.13 -12.02 24.23
C GLY A 89 -16.37 -12.47 22.78
N GLY A 90 -16.75 -11.55 21.89
CA GLY A 90 -16.90 -11.85 20.47
C GLY A 90 -15.56 -12.17 19.79
N PHE A 91 -14.47 -11.50 20.17
CA PHE A 91 -13.13 -11.82 19.68
C PHE A 91 -12.71 -13.26 20.03
N LEU A 92 -12.85 -13.66 21.30
CA LEU A 92 -12.52 -15.00 21.75
C LEU A 92 -13.40 -16.08 21.10
N ALA A 93 -14.70 -15.81 20.96
CA ALA A 93 -15.62 -16.69 20.25
C ALA A 93 -15.22 -16.86 18.77
N GLY A 94 -14.88 -15.77 18.09
CA GLY A 94 -14.37 -15.79 16.72
C GLY A 94 -13.08 -16.61 16.58
N ALA A 95 -12.11 -16.38 17.46
CA ALA A 95 -10.85 -17.12 17.48
C ALA A 95 -11.07 -18.63 17.72
N SER A 96 -12.00 -18.98 18.61
CA SER A 96 -12.39 -20.37 18.84
C SER A 96 -13.05 -21.00 17.60
N PHE A 97 -13.97 -20.31 16.93
CA PHE A 97 -14.58 -20.82 15.70
C PHE A 97 -13.55 -21.04 14.58
N VAL A 98 -12.58 -20.14 14.44
CA VAL A 98 -11.46 -20.27 13.47
C VAL A 98 -10.64 -21.52 13.79
N GLY A 99 -10.20 -21.68 15.05
CA GLY A 99 -9.41 -22.84 15.48
C GLY A 99 -10.15 -24.17 15.30
N MET A 100 -11.42 -24.23 15.71
CA MET A 100 -12.26 -25.43 15.58
C MET A 100 -12.57 -25.79 14.12
N THR A 101 -12.69 -24.79 13.25
CA THR A 101 -12.85 -25.02 11.81
C THR A 101 -11.58 -25.66 11.24
N GLY A 102 -10.40 -25.18 11.64
CA GLY A 102 -9.10 -25.77 11.28
C GLY A 102 -8.96 -27.21 11.75
N ASP A 103 -9.19 -27.48 13.03
CA ASP A 103 -9.07 -28.84 13.61
C ASP A 103 -10.00 -29.83 12.92
N GLY A 104 -11.25 -29.44 12.65
CA GLY A 104 -12.14 -30.36 11.96
C GLY A 104 -11.82 -30.54 10.47
N LEU A 105 -11.24 -29.54 9.79
CA LEU A 105 -10.77 -29.71 8.42
C LEU A 105 -9.60 -30.70 8.38
N ALA A 106 -8.67 -30.61 9.33
CA ALA A 106 -7.60 -31.60 9.49
C ALA A 106 -8.17 -33.01 9.71
N ALA A 107 -9.20 -33.16 10.56
CA ALA A 107 -9.86 -34.45 10.78
C ALA A 107 -10.51 -35.04 9.50
N ARG A 108 -10.76 -34.22 8.46
CA ARG A 108 -11.25 -34.65 7.14
C ARG A 108 -10.16 -34.87 6.10
N GLY A 109 -8.89 -34.81 6.49
CA GLY A 109 -7.73 -35.01 5.61
C GLY A 109 -7.22 -33.76 4.91
N PHE A 110 -7.72 -32.56 5.25
CA PHE A 110 -7.14 -31.30 4.76
C PHE A 110 -5.71 -31.13 5.29
N CYS A 111 -4.79 -30.59 4.47
CA CYS A 111 -3.36 -30.51 4.79
C CYS A 111 -2.76 -31.84 5.30
N ARG A 112 -3.12 -32.98 4.66
CA ARG A 112 -2.70 -34.33 5.07
C ARG A 112 -3.08 -34.70 6.51
N GLY A 113 -4.07 -34.03 7.09
CA GLY A 113 -4.53 -34.25 8.46
C GLY A 113 -3.73 -33.53 9.54
N ASP A 114 -2.78 -32.66 9.18
CA ASP A 114 -2.05 -31.85 10.14
C ASP A 114 -2.93 -30.71 10.70
N ARG A 115 -3.22 -30.79 12.00
CA ARG A 115 -4.04 -29.81 12.74
C ARG A 115 -3.43 -28.42 12.73
N PHE A 116 -2.11 -28.31 12.84
CA PHE A 116 -1.43 -27.03 12.87
C PHE A 116 -1.49 -26.36 11.49
N ALA A 117 -1.16 -27.11 10.43
CA ALA A 117 -1.22 -26.59 9.07
C ALA A 117 -2.64 -26.18 8.67
N ALA A 118 -3.65 -27.02 8.95
CA ALA A 118 -5.04 -26.69 8.67
C ALA A 118 -5.52 -25.47 9.46
N GLY A 119 -5.21 -25.40 10.76
CA GLY A 119 -5.52 -24.24 11.62
C GLY A 119 -4.88 -22.95 11.11
N ALA A 120 -3.61 -23.01 10.74
CA ALA A 120 -2.87 -21.87 10.19
C ALA A 120 -3.48 -21.37 8.87
N VAL A 121 -3.87 -22.25 7.95
CA VAL A 121 -4.55 -21.86 6.70
C VAL A 121 -5.87 -21.14 7.00
N VAL A 122 -6.70 -21.69 7.89
CA VAL A 122 -7.99 -21.08 8.26
C VAL A 122 -7.78 -19.74 8.95
N PHE A 123 -6.77 -19.63 9.82
CA PHE A 123 -6.42 -18.38 10.50
C PHE A 123 -5.99 -17.29 9.52
N VAL A 124 -5.05 -17.57 8.62
CA VAL A 124 -4.60 -16.61 7.59
C VAL A 124 -5.75 -16.23 6.66
N ALA A 125 -6.56 -17.21 6.22
CA ALA A 125 -7.73 -16.95 5.39
C ALA A 125 -8.76 -16.07 6.11
N ALA A 126 -8.99 -16.28 7.41
CA ALA A 126 -9.89 -15.44 8.21
C ALA A 126 -9.37 -14.01 8.33
N LEU A 127 -8.05 -13.81 8.56
CA LEU A 127 -7.44 -12.48 8.61
C LEU A 127 -7.57 -11.74 7.27
N LEU A 128 -7.22 -12.39 6.16
CA LEU A 128 -7.36 -11.80 4.82
C LEU A 128 -8.84 -11.47 4.52
N THR A 129 -9.76 -12.37 4.86
CA THR A 129 -11.19 -12.13 4.64
C THR A 129 -11.70 -10.94 5.44
N LEU A 130 -11.37 -10.87 6.73
CA LEU A 130 -11.89 -9.85 7.64
C LEU A 130 -11.28 -8.47 7.38
N PHE A 131 -9.99 -8.40 7.05
CA PHE A 131 -9.28 -7.12 7.00
C PHE A 131 -8.83 -6.70 5.60
N VAL A 132 -8.83 -7.59 4.61
CA VAL A 132 -8.54 -7.22 3.21
C VAL A 132 -9.81 -7.24 2.38
N PHE A 133 -10.47 -8.40 2.27
CA PHE A 133 -11.63 -8.53 1.40
C PHE A 133 -12.86 -7.79 1.93
N PHE A 134 -13.17 -7.91 3.22
CA PHE A 134 -14.36 -7.29 3.79
C PHE A 134 -14.37 -5.76 3.65
N PRO A 135 -13.30 -5.00 3.98
CA PRO A 135 -13.30 -3.56 3.80
C PRO A 135 -13.49 -3.14 2.33
N ILE A 136 -12.84 -3.83 1.40
CA ILE A 136 -12.96 -3.55 -0.04
C ILE A 136 -14.38 -3.83 -0.52
N LEU A 137 -14.99 -4.94 -0.10
CA LEU A 137 -16.37 -5.26 -0.45
C LEU A 137 -17.35 -4.24 0.14
N LYS A 138 -17.14 -3.79 1.38
CA LYS A 138 -17.98 -2.75 2.01
C LYS A 138 -17.85 -1.41 1.28
N LEU A 139 -16.62 -1.05 0.90
CA LEU A 139 -16.38 0.15 0.11
C LEU A 139 -17.05 0.03 -1.27
N GLY A 140 -16.91 -1.11 -1.95
CA GLY A 140 -17.58 -1.39 -3.21
C GLY A 140 -19.10 -1.32 -3.10
N ALA A 141 -19.69 -1.84 -2.02
CA ALA A 141 -21.12 -1.73 -1.76
C ALA A 141 -21.56 -0.27 -1.55
N ALA A 142 -20.76 0.55 -0.86
CA ALA A 142 -21.03 1.97 -0.65
C ALA A 142 -21.11 2.77 -1.97
N ALA A 143 -20.50 2.30 -3.06
CA ALA A 143 -20.62 2.91 -4.38
C ALA A 143 -22.06 2.88 -4.94
N PHE A 144 -22.89 1.92 -4.50
CA PHE A 144 -24.26 1.73 -4.98
C PHE A 144 -25.34 2.30 -4.05
N ILE A 145 -24.95 2.73 -2.85
CA ILE A 145 -25.86 3.20 -1.80
C ILE A 145 -25.85 4.74 -1.79
N GLY A 146 -27.02 5.35 -1.89
CA GLY A 146 -27.19 6.80 -1.77
C GLY A 146 -27.18 7.30 -0.31
N PRO A 147 -27.11 8.62 -0.07
CA PRO A 147 -27.24 9.21 1.27
C PRO A 147 -28.56 8.82 1.96
N ASP A 148 -29.58 8.56 1.17
CA ASP A 148 -30.94 8.18 1.59
C ASP A 148 -31.06 6.67 1.92
N GLY A 149 -29.96 5.92 1.81
CA GLY A 149 -29.93 4.45 2.00
C GLY A 149 -30.50 3.64 0.84
N SER A 150 -31.05 4.28 -0.20
CA SER A 150 -31.58 3.60 -1.39
C SER A 150 -30.46 3.03 -2.26
N PHE A 151 -30.65 1.79 -2.72
CA PHE A 151 -29.80 1.19 -3.75
C PHE A 151 -30.14 1.81 -5.12
N GLY A 152 -29.14 2.34 -5.83
CA GLY A 152 -29.35 3.05 -7.08
C GLY A 152 -28.26 2.80 -8.12
N LEU A 153 -28.50 1.84 -9.03
CA LEU A 153 -27.60 1.56 -10.16
C LEU A 153 -27.45 2.76 -11.11
N ALA A 154 -28.51 3.56 -11.26
CA ALA A 154 -28.50 4.78 -12.07
C ALA A 154 -27.48 5.81 -11.52
N ARG A 155 -27.50 6.09 -10.22
CA ARG A 155 -26.55 7.02 -9.58
C ARG A 155 -25.11 6.53 -9.67
N PHE A 156 -24.89 5.22 -9.54
CA PHE A 156 -23.56 4.64 -9.77
C PHE A 156 -23.07 4.93 -11.20
N SER A 157 -23.91 4.72 -12.21
CA SER A 157 -23.55 4.97 -13.60
C SER A 157 -23.30 6.46 -13.88
N GLU A 158 -24.11 7.35 -13.33
CA GLU A 158 -23.93 8.81 -13.45
C GLU A 158 -22.58 9.24 -12.88
N ARG A 159 -22.27 8.81 -11.65
CA ARG A 159 -21.00 9.14 -10.99
C ARG A 159 -19.81 8.53 -11.74
N LEU A 160 -19.88 7.27 -12.16
CA LEU A 160 -18.80 6.58 -12.86
C LEU A 160 -18.45 7.24 -14.20
N PHE A 161 -19.45 7.71 -14.97
CA PHE A 161 -19.26 8.31 -16.28
C PHE A 161 -19.32 9.84 -16.27
N THR A 162 -19.09 10.46 -15.11
CA THR A 162 -19.03 11.93 -15.00
C THR A 162 -17.92 12.50 -15.88
N ARG A 163 -18.20 13.60 -16.59
CA ARG A 163 -17.20 14.28 -17.44
C ARG A 163 -15.95 14.74 -16.68
N GLU A 164 -16.04 15.01 -15.38
CA GLU A 164 -14.90 15.38 -14.55
C GLU A 164 -13.84 14.26 -14.44
N LEU A 165 -14.25 12.99 -14.56
CA LEU A 165 -13.33 11.86 -14.46
C LEU A 165 -12.59 11.58 -15.77
N TRP A 166 -13.29 11.70 -16.90
CA TRP A 166 -12.84 11.17 -18.19
C TRP A 166 -12.57 12.23 -19.28
N ARG A 167 -12.71 13.53 -18.99
CA ARG A 167 -12.48 14.56 -20.03
C ARG A 167 -11.06 14.48 -20.61
N LEU A 168 -10.96 14.68 -21.93
CA LEU A 168 -9.71 14.70 -22.69
C LEU A 168 -9.39 16.10 -23.27
N ASP A 169 -10.15 17.12 -22.84
CA ASP A 169 -10.08 18.48 -23.42
C ASP A 169 -8.68 19.11 -23.32
N CYS A 170 -7.88 18.69 -22.34
CA CYS A 170 -6.51 19.15 -22.14
C CYS A 170 -5.55 18.87 -23.31
N PHE A 171 -5.84 17.86 -24.15
CA PHE A 171 -5.01 17.57 -25.32
C PHE A 171 -5.30 18.49 -26.50
N VAL A 172 -6.45 19.19 -26.48
CA VAL A 172 -6.94 20.01 -27.60
C VAL A 172 -7.05 21.48 -27.24
N ARG A 173 -7.38 21.81 -25.98
CA ARG A 173 -7.55 23.16 -25.45
C ARG A 173 -6.76 23.34 -24.16
N ALA A 174 -6.42 24.59 -23.83
CA ALA A 174 -5.85 24.94 -22.55
C ALA A 174 -6.87 24.69 -21.42
N GLY A 175 -6.73 23.56 -20.71
CA GLY A 175 -7.61 23.13 -19.62
C GLY A 175 -7.06 21.90 -18.91
N SER A 176 -7.65 21.51 -17.77
CA SER A 176 -7.28 20.29 -17.04
C SER A 176 -7.90 19.05 -17.67
N CYS A 177 -7.18 17.91 -17.69
CA CYS A 177 -7.79 16.63 -18.06
C CYS A 177 -8.67 16.13 -16.90
N GLY A 178 -9.44 15.07 -17.19
CA GLY A 178 -10.16 14.37 -16.15
C GLY A 178 -9.21 13.70 -15.17
N VAL A 179 -9.66 13.50 -13.93
CA VAL A 179 -8.82 12.98 -12.84
C VAL A 179 -8.22 11.60 -13.19
N VAL A 180 -8.99 10.74 -13.86
CA VAL A 180 -8.53 9.41 -14.29
C VAL A 180 -7.40 9.55 -15.32
N ILE A 181 -7.57 10.46 -16.28
CA ILE A 181 -6.57 10.74 -17.32
C ILE A 181 -5.31 11.34 -16.71
N ASN A 182 -5.44 12.31 -15.80
CA ASN A 182 -4.31 12.89 -15.08
C ASN A 182 -3.50 11.82 -14.34
N THR A 183 -4.20 10.89 -13.69
CA THR A 183 -3.60 9.78 -12.94
C THR A 183 -2.86 8.81 -13.88
N LEU A 184 -3.45 8.46 -15.02
CA LEU A 184 -2.81 7.61 -16.04
C LEU A 184 -1.60 8.26 -16.70
N VAL A 185 -1.74 9.53 -17.12
CA VAL A 185 -0.65 10.31 -17.74
C VAL A 185 0.52 10.44 -16.76
N LEU A 186 0.25 10.81 -15.52
CA LEU A 186 1.27 10.89 -14.48
C LEU A 186 1.93 9.53 -14.27
N GLY A 187 1.14 8.46 -14.12
CA GLY A 187 1.64 7.09 -13.94
C GLY A 187 2.57 6.65 -15.06
N VAL A 188 2.16 6.81 -16.32
CA VAL A 188 2.96 6.40 -17.48
C VAL A 188 4.25 7.21 -17.56
N LEU A 189 4.19 8.53 -17.36
CA LEU A 189 5.38 9.39 -17.42
C LEU A 189 6.35 9.07 -16.27
N ALA A 190 5.85 8.91 -15.05
CA ALA A 190 6.67 8.56 -13.89
C ALA A 190 7.34 7.21 -14.09
N ALA A 191 6.57 6.19 -14.50
CA ALA A 191 7.09 4.85 -14.76
C ALA A 191 8.16 4.85 -15.86
N LEU A 192 7.93 5.58 -16.96
CA LEU A 192 8.85 5.64 -18.08
C LEU A 192 10.17 6.32 -17.69
N LEU A 193 10.10 7.46 -17.02
CA LEU A 193 11.29 8.21 -16.60
C LEU A 193 12.06 7.49 -15.50
N SER A 194 11.38 6.95 -14.48
CA SER A 194 12.01 6.16 -13.43
C SER A 194 12.68 4.91 -14.01
N THR A 195 12.02 4.17 -14.90
CA THR A 195 12.60 2.96 -15.52
C THR A 195 13.80 3.30 -16.39
N ALA A 196 13.75 4.40 -17.16
CA ALA A 196 14.87 4.84 -17.98
C ALA A 196 16.10 5.19 -17.11
N LEU A 197 15.87 5.92 -16.02
CA LEU A 197 16.91 6.29 -15.07
C LEU A 197 17.44 5.08 -14.29
N GLY A 198 16.56 4.18 -13.85
CA GLY A 198 16.91 2.93 -13.19
C GLY A 198 17.73 2.00 -14.08
N LEU A 199 17.39 1.92 -15.38
CA LEU A 199 18.18 1.18 -16.38
C LEU A 199 19.57 1.79 -16.54
N ALA A 200 19.66 3.11 -16.65
CA ALA A 200 20.95 3.80 -16.76
C ALA A 200 21.82 3.49 -15.53
N LEU A 201 21.25 3.56 -14.32
CA LEU A 201 21.96 3.27 -13.06
C LEU A 201 22.40 1.80 -13.01
N ALA A 202 21.52 0.87 -13.38
CA ALA A 202 21.81 -0.56 -13.40
C ALA A 202 22.94 -0.90 -14.37
N LEU A 203 22.92 -0.35 -15.59
CA LEU A 203 23.96 -0.56 -16.59
C LEU A 203 25.30 0.05 -16.17
N LEU A 204 25.31 1.26 -15.59
CA LEU A 204 26.57 1.83 -15.07
C LEU A 204 27.13 1.00 -13.93
N MET A 205 26.28 0.55 -13.00
CA MET A 205 26.70 -0.25 -11.84
C MET A 205 27.29 -1.59 -12.26
N ALA A 206 26.60 -2.31 -13.13
CA ALA A 206 26.97 -3.66 -13.56
C ALA A 206 28.09 -3.66 -14.62
N ARG A 207 28.13 -2.69 -15.54
CA ARG A 207 28.92 -2.80 -16.79
C ARG A 207 29.98 -1.71 -17.03
N SER A 208 30.07 -0.64 -16.22
CA SER A 208 31.00 0.49 -16.51
C SER A 208 32.40 0.40 -15.90
N GLY A 209 32.66 -0.56 -15.00
CA GLY A 209 33.98 -0.71 -14.35
C GLY A 209 34.44 0.44 -13.44
N PHE A 210 33.57 1.43 -13.15
CA PHE A 210 33.92 2.60 -12.32
C PHE A 210 34.29 2.23 -10.85
N ARG A 211 35.12 3.06 -10.21
CA ARG A 211 35.74 2.79 -8.88
C ARG A 211 34.82 3.04 -7.68
N TRP A 212 33.91 4.02 -7.74
CA TRP A 212 33.09 4.44 -6.58
C TRP A 212 31.67 3.87 -6.61
N LYS A 213 31.53 2.58 -6.97
CA LYS A 213 30.24 1.89 -7.06
C LYS A 213 29.45 1.94 -5.76
N GLY A 214 30.12 1.80 -4.62
CA GLY A 214 29.49 1.88 -3.30
C GLY A 214 28.82 3.23 -3.03
N ALA A 215 29.51 4.33 -3.35
CA ALA A 215 28.96 5.68 -3.18
C ALA A 215 27.76 5.93 -4.10
N LEU A 216 27.86 5.55 -5.38
CA LEU A 216 26.74 5.65 -6.32
C LEU A 216 25.53 4.85 -5.85
N ARG A 217 25.75 3.62 -5.35
CA ARG A 217 24.68 2.78 -4.80
C ARG A 217 24.04 3.41 -3.57
N ALA A 218 24.84 3.94 -2.64
CA ALA A 218 24.35 4.57 -1.42
C ALA A 218 23.49 5.81 -1.72
N VAL A 219 23.98 6.72 -2.56
CA VAL A 219 23.21 7.91 -2.98
C VAL A 219 21.94 7.51 -3.72
N SER A 220 22.01 6.45 -4.53
CA SER A 220 20.86 6.00 -5.30
C SER A 220 19.75 5.41 -4.44
N ILE A 221 20.05 4.81 -3.29
CA ILE A 221 19.06 4.18 -2.41
C ILE A 221 18.42 5.20 -1.45
N LEU A 222 19.08 6.34 -1.21
CA LEU A 222 18.66 7.35 -0.23
C LEU A 222 17.18 7.78 -0.35
N PRO A 223 16.62 8.04 -1.57
CA PRO A 223 15.21 8.43 -1.74
C PRO A 223 14.19 7.39 -1.26
N ILE A 224 14.55 6.11 -1.19
CA ILE A 224 13.63 5.05 -0.71
C ILE A 224 13.30 5.23 0.77
N ILE A 225 14.26 5.73 1.56
CA ILE A 225 14.14 5.84 3.03
C ILE A 225 13.26 7.05 3.41
N THR A 226 13.15 8.04 2.53
CA THR A 226 12.54 9.33 2.86
C THR A 226 11.04 9.31 2.57
N PRO A 227 10.19 9.76 3.51
CA PRO A 227 8.76 9.87 3.26
C PRO A 227 8.50 10.75 2.01
N PRO A 228 7.61 10.34 1.10
CA PRO A 228 7.37 11.08 -0.16
C PRO A 228 7.04 12.56 0.05
N PHE A 229 6.23 12.87 1.07
CA PHE A 229 5.87 14.24 1.43
C PHE A 229 7.08 15.15 1.69
N VAL A 230 8.15 14.63 2.30
CA VAL A 230 9.37 15.41 2.60
C VAL A 230 10.06 15.86 1.32
N VAL A 231 10.15 14.96 0.32
CA VAL A 231 10.66 15.29 -1.01
C VAL A 231 9.81 16.38 -1.67
N GLY A 232 8.48 16.27 -1.58
CA GLY A 232 7.57 17.27 -2.11
C GLY A 232 7.78 18.67 -1.53
N VAL A 233 7.92 18.76 -0.20
CA VAL A 233 8.19 20.04 0.49
C VAL A 233 9.57 20.59 0.12
N ALA A 234 10.60 19.75 0.03
CA ALA A 234 11.93 20.17 -0.38
C ALA A 234 11.94 20.73 -1.82
N ILE A 235 11.17 20.13 -2.73
CA ILE A 235 10.97 20.65 -4.09
C ILE A 235 10.26 22.01 -4.07
N ILE A 236 9.28 22.23 -3.20
CA ILE A 236 8.65 23.56 -3.04
C ILE A 236 9.68 24.59 -2.53
N VAL A 237 10.54 24.21 -1.59
CA VAL A 237 11.58 25.12 -1.07
C VAL A 237 12.62 25.45 -2.14
N LEU A 238 12.95 24.51 -3.03
CA LEU A 238 13.86 24.73 -4.16
C LEU A 238 13.22 25.54 -5.30
N PHE A 239 12.05 25.10 -5.76
CA PHE A 239 11.46 25.48 -7.05
C PHE A 239 10.06 26.11 -6.94
N GLY A 240 9.57 26.32 -5.73
CA GLY A 240 8.34 27.07 -5.48
C GLY A 240 8.46 28.52 -5.93
N ARG A 241 7.34 29.27 -5.87
CA ARG A 241 7.29 30.66 -6.34
C ARG A 241 8.33 31.57 -5.66
N THR A 242 8.64 31.30 -4.39
CA THR A 242 9.68 31.99 -3.61
C THR A 242 10.83 31.03 -3.26
N GLY A 243 10.99 29.95 -4.01
CA GLY A 243 12.01 28.95 -3.75
C GLY A 243 13.41 29.45 -4.08
N LEU A 244 14.44 28.83 -3.49
CA LEU A 244 15.83 29.27 -3.61
C LEU A 244 16.30 29.37 -5.07
N VAL A 245 16.08 28.30 -5.84
CA VAL A 245 16.52 28.24 -7.25
C VAL A 245 15.64 29.11 -8.13
N THR A 246 14.32 29.14 -7.88
CA THR A 246 13.41 29.96 -8.69
C THR A 246 13.66 31.45 -8.47
N GLY A 247 13.90 31.88 -7.23
CA GLY A 247 14.28 33.25 -6.90
C GLY A 247 15.61 33.63 -7.53
N TRP A 248 16.64 32.80 -7.35
CA TRP A 248 17.96 33.04 -7.95
C TRP A 248 17.92 33.15 -9.49
N VAL A 249 17.18 32.26 -10.16
CA VAL A 249 17.01 32.31 -11.63
C VAL A 249 16.17 33.53 -12.06
N ALA A 250 15.13 33.87 -11.30
CA ALA A 250 14.29 35.04 -11.57
C ALA A 250 15.09 36.34 -11.46
N ASP A 251 15.94 36.47 -10.44
CA ASP A 251 16.81 37.62 -10.24
C ASP A 251 17.89 37.70 -11.33
N LEU A 252 18.45 36.56 -11.74
CA LEU A 252 19.48 36.49 -12.78
C LEU A 252 18.94 36.85 -14.18
N LEU A 253 17.70 36.47 -14.48
CA LEU A 253 17.08 36.64 -15.80
C LEU A 253 16.09 37.82 -15.86
N ASP A 254 15.84 38.51 -14.74
CA ASP A 254 14.82 39.56 -14.57
C ASP A 254 13.40 39.11 -14.99
N ILE A 255 13.04 37.86 -14.66
CA ILE A 255 11.73 37.24 -15.02
C ILE A 255 10.89 37.05 -13.75
N ARG A 256 9.58 37.31 -13.85
CA ARG A 256 8.65 37.08 -12.73
C ARG A 256 8.56 35.57 -12.38
N PRO A 257 8.73 35.19 -11.10
CA PRO A 257 8.61 33.80 -10.66
C PRO A 257 7.23 33.19 -10.98
N GLY A 258 7.25 32.14 -11.80
CA GLY A 258 6.07 31.36 -12.15
C GLY A 258 5.69 30.32 -11.09
N ARG A 259 4.53 29.68 -11.26
CA ARG A 259 4.05 28.55 -10.43
C ARG A 259 4.26 27.19 -11.12
N TRP A 260 5.26 27.10 -11.99
CA TRP A 260 5.47 25.97 -12.92
C TRP A 260 5.71 24.63 -12.20
N VAL A 261 6.26 24.66 -10.98
CA VAL A 261 6.50 23.44 -10.20
C VAL A 261 5.19 22.80 -9.71
N TYR A 262 4.13 23.57 -9.53
CA TYR A 262 2.85 23.03 -9.07
C TYR A 262 2.11 22.37 -10.23
N GLY A 263 1.65 21.14 -10.01
CA GLY A 263 0.99 20.30 -11.00
C GLY A 263 1.86 19.14 -11.45
N LEU A 264 1.66 18.72 -12.70
CA LEU A 264 2.38 17.58 -13.29
C LEU A 264 3.91 17.68 -13.14
N PRO A 265 4.58 18.82 -13.38
CA PRO A 265 6.05 18.88 -13.34
C PRO A 265 6.63 18.56 -11.97
N GLY A 266 6.14 19.19 -10.90
CA GLY A 266 6.64 18.94 -9.55
C GLY A 266 6.33 17.54 -9.08
N ILE A 267 5.09 17.06 -9.29
CA ILE A 267 4.72 15.69 -8.90
C ILE A 267 5.62 14.68 -9.62
N LEU A 268 5.85 14.86 -10.93
CA LEU A 268 6.70 13.99 -11.72
C LEU A 268 8.16 14.03 -11.23
N MET A 269 8.72 15.20 -10.91
CA MET A 269 10.07 15.32 -10.34
C MET A 269 10.18 14.54 -9.01
N ALA A 270 9.20 14.68 -8.13
CA ALA A 270 9.18 14.01 -6.83
C ALA A 270 9.06 12.49 -6.99
N GLN A 271 8.16 12.01 -7.86
CA GLN A 271 7.96 10.59 -8.12
C GLN A 271 9.16 9.96 -8.82
N VAL A 272 9.78 10.64 -9.79
CA VAL A 272 10.99 10.12 -10.44
C VAL A 272 12.13 9.98 -9.43
N LEU A 273 12.30 10.95 -8.53
CA LEU A 273 13.27 10.87 -7.44
C LEU A 273 13.01 9.65 -6.53
N ALA A 274 11.76 9.45 -6.13
CA ALA A 274 11.36 8.39 -5.20
C ALA A 274 11.38 6.97 -5.83
N PHE A 275 10.99 6.84 -7.10
CA PHE A 275 10.77 5.52 -7.73
C PHE A 275 11.92 5.05 -8.63
N ALA A 276 12.81 5.94 -9.07
CA ALA A 276 14.01 5.52 -9.81
C ALA A 276 14.87 4.50 -9.04
N PRO A 277 15.11 4.65 -7.71
CA PRO A 277 15.84 3.67 -6.92
C PRO A 277 15.20 2.27 -6.92
N VAL A 278 13.87 2.22 -6.85
CA VAL A 278 13.11 0.95 -6.88
C VAL A 278 13.30 0.25 -8.21
N THR A 279 13.15 0.97 -9.32
CA THR A 279 13.40 0.41 -10.66
C THR A 279 14.87 0.02 -10.87
N PHE A 280 15.81 0.78 -10.31
CA PHE A 280 17.24 0.46 -10.34
C PHE A 280 17.52 -0.89 -9.69
N LEU A 281 16.97 -1.17 -8.50
CA LEU A 281 17.21 -2.44 -7.80
C LEU A 281 16.68 -3.64 -8.59
N VAL A 282 15.48 -3.52 -9.19
CA VAL A 282 14.90 -4.56 -10.04
C VAL A 282 15.74 -4.80 -11.31
N LEU A 283 16.16 -3.71 -11.97
CA LEU A 283 16.92 -3.79 -13.21
C LEU A 283 18.36 -4.23 -12.97
N LEU A 284 18.96 -3.90 -11.83
CA LEU A 284 20.29 -4.39 -11.46
C LEU A 284 20.30 -5.92 -11.37
N GLY A 285 19.35 -6.51 -10.66
CA GLY A 285 19.20 -7.97 -10.59
C GLY A 285 18.94 -8.59 -11.97
N THR A 286 18.18 -7.91 -12.83
CA THR A 286 17.94 -8.36 -14.21
C THR A 286 19.25 -8.34 -15.04
N VAL A 287 20.04 -7.27 -14.94
CA VAL A 287 21.29 -7.11 -15.70
C VAL A 287 22.35 -8.10 -15.21
N GLU A 288 22.43 -8.34 -13.90
CA GLU A 288 23.36 -9.30 -13.27
C GLU A 288 22.99 -10.76 -13.57
N ALA A 289 21.71 -11.06 -13.80
CA ALA A 289 21.26 -12.41 -14.16
C ALA A 289 21.64 -12.82 -15.60
N ILE A 290 21.96 -11.86 -16.49
CA ILE A 290 22.36 -12.15 -17.87
C ILE A 290 23.74 -12.83 -17.87
N ASN A 291 23.80 -14.07 -18.37
CA ASN A 291 25.03 -14.84 -18.46
C ASN A 291 26.07 -14.12 -19.37
N PRO A 292 27.24 -13.74 -18.82
CA PRO A 292 28.30 -13.08 -19.60
C PRO A 292 28.77 -13.88 -20.83
N THR A 293 28.69 -15.21 -20.82
CA THR A 293 29.16 -16.05 -21.93
C THR A 293 28.38 -15.83 -23.23
N LEU A 294 27.13 -15.36 -23.15
CA LEU A 294 26.34 -15.00 -24.33
C LEU A 294 26.91 -13.74 -25.02
N GLU A 295 27.45 -12.82 -24.24
CA GLU A 295 28.07 -11.59 -24.74
C GLU A 295 29.47 -11.89 -25.29
N GLU A 296 30.26 -12.72 -24.61
CA GLU A 296 31.55 -13.19 -25.09
C GLU A 296 31.42 -13.95 -26.43
N ALA A 297 30.44 -14.85 -26.55
CA ALA A 297 30.18 -15.58 -27.79
C ALA A 297 29.83 -14.63 -28.96
N SER A 298 29.06 -13.57 -28.69
CA SER A 298 28.80 -12.51 -29.66
C SER A 298 30.09 -11.80 -30.08
N GLY A 299 30.97 -11.50 -29.13
CA GLY A 299 32.31 -10.94 -29.38
C GLY A 299 33.20 -11.87 -30.22
N THR A 300 33.22 -13.17 -29.94
CA THR A 300 33.99 -14.17 -30.74
C THR A 300 33.50 -14.26 -32.18
N LEU A 301 32.21 -14.02 -32.44
CA LEU A 301 31.63 -13.93 -33.78
C LEU A 301 31.93 -12.59 -34.50
N GLY A 302 32.76 -11.72 -33.90
CA GLY A 302 33.16 -10.43 -34.47
C GLY A 302 32.15 -9.30 -34.27
N ALA A 303 31.17 -9.47 -33.39
CA ALA A 303 30.22 -8.40 -33.08
C ALA A 303 30.90 -7.26 -32.32
N ARG A 304 30.54 -6.02 -32.65
CA ARG A 304 30.97 -4.84 -31.88
C ARG A 304 30.13 -4.71 -30.60
N PRO A 305 30.60 -4.03 -29.54
CA PRO A 305 29.85 -3.91 -28.27
C PRO A 305 28.41 -3.38 -28.41
N MET A 306 28.17 -2.44 -29.34
CA MET A 306 26.83 -1.93 -29.61
C MET A 306 25.92 -2.99 -30.28
N GLN A 307 26.50 -3.87 -31.11
CA GLN A 307 25.78 -4.98 -31.73
C GLN A 307 25.47 -6.06 -30.69
N THR A 308 26.41 -6.40 -29.81
CA THR A 308 26.16 -7.31 -28.68
C THR A 308 25.04 -6.74 -27.81
N PHE A 309 25.12 -5.47 -27.41
CA PHE A 309 24.07 -4.84 -26.61
C PHE A 309 22.70 -4.87 -27.30
N ALA A 310 22.61 -4.51 -28.57
CA ALA A 310 21.33 -4.44 -29.28
C ALA A 310 20.70 -5.82 -29.57
N LYS A 311 21.51 -6.84 -29.84
CA LYS A 311 21.05 -8.17 -30.28
C LYS A 311 21.01 -9.22 -29.17
N VAL A 312 21.83 -9.09 -28.13
CA VAL A 312 21.93 -10.05 -27.03
C VAL A 312 21.37 -9.43 -25.75
N THR A 313 22.00 -8.36 -25.24
CA THR A 313 21.65 -7.80 -23.94
C THR A 313 20.25 -7.17 -23.93
N TRP A 314 19.90 -6.32 -24.90
CA TRP A 314 18.63 -5.60 -24.95
C TRP A 314 17.40 -6.53 -25.00
N PRO A 315 17.33 -7.55 -25.88
CA PRO A 315 16.22 -8.51 -25.87
C PRO A 315 16.06 -9.25 -24.54
N LEU A 316 17.17 -9.58 -23.87
CA LEU A 316 17.17 -10.24 -22.56
C LEU A 316 16.73 -9.29 -21.42
N LEU A 317 16.97 -7.98 -21.54
CA LEU A 317 16.54 -6.96 -20.58
C LEU A 317 15.05 -6.61 -20.68
N ARG A 318 14.43 -6.71 -21.87
CA ARG A 318 13.01 -6.36 -22.10
C ARG A 318 12.01 -6.89 -21.06
N PRO A 319 12.02 -8.16 -20.65
CA PRO A 319 11.09 -8.65 -19.63
C PRO A 319 11.30 -7.96 -18.27
N GLY A 320 12.55 -7.73 -17.85
CA GLY A 320 12.85 -7.00 -16.62
C GLY A 320 12.48 -5.51 -16.71
N LEU A 321 12.64 -4.90 -17.89
CA LEU A 321 12.18 -3.53 -18.15
C LEU A 321 10.67 -3.39 -18.04
N ALA A 322 9.92 -4.34 -18.60
CA ALA A 322 8.46 -4.36 -18.45
C ALA A 322 8.06 -4.53 -16.98
N ALA A 323 8.75 -5.39 -16.22
CA ALA A 323 8.52 -5.57 -14.79
C ALA A 323 8.77 -4.29 -13.99
N ALA A 324 9.93 -3.65 -14.21
CA ALA A 324 10.30 -2.41 -13.54
C ALA A 324 9.36 -1.25 -13.89
N PHE A 325 8.95 -1.14 -15.16
CA PHE A 325 7.97 -0.16 -15.62
C PHE A 325 6.61 -0.37 -14.93
N LEU A 326 6.09 -1.59 -14.93
CA LEU A 326 4.79 -1.89 -14.32
C LEU A 326 4.83 -1.66 -12.81
N LEU A 327 5.94 -2.00 -12.15
CA LEU A 327 6.14 -1.70 -10.73
C LEU A 327 6.09 -0.20 -10.46
N ALA A 328 6.88 0.61 -11.17
CA ALA A 328 6.88 2.06 -11.00
C ALA A 328 5.54 2.71 -11.37
N PHE A 329 4.82 2.13 -12.33
CA PHE A 329 3.47 2.56 -12.69
C PHE A 329 2.48 2.35 -11.54
N ILE A 330 2.49 1.16 -10.92
CA ILE A 330 1.63 0.83 -9.78
C ILE A 330 1.97 1.75 -8.58
N GLU A 331 3.25 1.96 -8.28
CA GLU A 331 3.70 2.87 -7.22
C GLU A 331 3.24 4.31 -7.45
N SER A 332 3.32 4.81 -8.70
CA SER A 332 2.83 6.15 -9.05
C SER A 332 1.32 6.30 -8.90
N LEU A 333 0.53 5.27 -9.27
CA LEU A 333 -0.92 5.27 -9.06
C LEU A 333 -1.29 5.25 -7.56
N ALA A 334 -0.49 4.56 -6.74
CA ALA A 334 -0.69 4.47 -5.30
C ALA A 334 -0.18 5.70 -4.53
N ASP A 335 0.63 6.55 -5.16
CA ASP A 335 1.20 7.72 -4.52
C ASP A 335 0.14 8.78 -4.18
N PHE A 336 0.21 9.21 -2.94
CA PHE A 336 -0.64 10.25 -2.36
C PHE A 336 0.18 11.42 -1.84
N GLY A 337 1.39 11.16 -1.33
CA GLY A 337 2.20 12.15 -0.62
C GLY A 337 2.72 13.25 -1.52
N ASN A 338 3.23 12.92 -2.72
CA ASN A 338 3.70 13.95 -3.64
C ASN A 338 2.54 14.75 -4.24
N PRO A 339 1.46 14.12 -4.74
CA PRO A 339 0.35 14.84 -5.33
C PRO A 339 -0.36 15.81 -4.38
N ILE A 340 -0.56 15.47 -3.10
CA ILE A 340 -1.23 16.40 -2.16
C ILE A 340 -0.42 17.68 -1.90
N VAL A 341 0.91 17.60 -1.96
CA VAL A 341 1.81 18.74 -1.71
C VAL A 341 2.01 19.57 -2.97
N LEU A 342 2.28 18.91 -4.09
CA LEU A 342 2.72 19.55 -5.33
C LEU A 342 1.59 19.70 -6.35
N GLY A 343 0.40 19.13 -6.11
CA GLY A 343 -0.65 19.05 -7.11
C GLY A 343 -1.19 20.40 -7.58
N GLY A 344 -1.33 21.38 -6.68
CA GLY A 344 -1.91 22.67 -7.05
C GLY A 344 -3.31 22.52 -7.65
N GLY A 345 -3.42 22.62 -8.99
CA GLY A 345 -4.66 22.36 -9.73
C GLY A 345 -4.69 21.04 -10.52
N TYR A 346 -3.63 20.23 -10.43
CA TYR A 346 -3.54 18.92 -11.09
C TYR A 346 -4.01 17.83 -10.13
N GLU A 347 -5.27 17.45 -10.27
CA GLU A 347 -5.90 16.47 -9.38
C GLU A 347 -5.73 15.04 -9.93
N VAL A 348 -5.40 14.12 -9.03
CA VAL A 348 -5.29 12.68 -9.27
C VAL A 348 -6.25 11.90 -8.38
N LEU A 349 -6.48 10.62 -8.72
CA LEU A 349 -7.46 9.78 -8.03
C LEU A 349 -7.19 9.68 -6.53
N SER A 350 -5.93 9.49 -6.12
CA SER A 350 -5.53 9.38 -4.72
C SER A 350 -5.95 10.59 -3.87
N ILE A 351 -5.74 11.81 -4.38
CA ILE A 351 -6.16 13.06 -3.71
C ILE A 351 -7.70 13.18 -3.65
N LYS A 352 -8.39 12.91 -4.76
CA LYS A 352 -9.86 13.02 -4.82
C LYS A 352 -10.54 12.02 -3.88
N ILE A 353 -10.01 10.81 -3.76
CA ILE A 353 -10.47 9.79 -2.79
C ILE A 353 -10.35 10.34 -1.37
N PHE A 354 -9.20 10.91 -1.02
CA PHE A 354 -8.95 11.49 0.30
C PHE A 354 -9.92 12.63 0.63
N PHE A 355 -10.07 13.62 -0.25
CA PHE A 355 -10.97 14.76 -0.01
C PHE A 355 -12.46 14.41 -0.08
N ALA A 356 -12.84 13.32 -0.75
CA ALA A 356 -14.23 12.84 -0.70
C ALA A 356 -14.62 12.33 0.70
N VAL A 357 -13.66 11.91 1.51
CA VAL A 357 -13.86 11.44 2.89
C VAL A 357 -13.58 12.53 3.92
N VAL A 358 -12.47 13.24 3.78
CA VAL A 358 -11.99 14.24 4.78
C VAL A 358 -12.43 15.67 4.45
N GLY A 359 -12.99 15.89 3.26
CA GLY A 359 -13.43 17.22 2.82
C GLY A 359 -14.68 17.74 3.56
N ALA A 360 -15.13 18.93 3.15
CA ALA A 360 -16.24 19.62 3.80
C ALA A 360 -17.58 18.86 3.78
N ARG A 361 -17.75 17.92 2.84
CA ARG A 361 -18.88 17.00 2.78
C ARG A 361 -18.33 15.57 2.73
N TYR A 362 -18.64 14.80 3.76
CA TYR A 362 -18.38 13.37 3.78
C TYR A 362 -19.29 12.67 2.73
N ASP A 363 -18.72 12.28 1.58
CA ASP A 363 -19.42 11.55 0.51
C ASP A 363 -18.71 10.21 0.25
N LEU A 364 -19.05 9.23 1.10
CA LEU A 364 -18.48 7.88 1.01
C LEU A 364 -18.79 7.20 -0.32
N GLY A 365 -19.95 7.49 -0.93
CA GLY A 365 -20.33 6.89 -2.20
C GLY A 365 -19.49 7.40 -3.36
N ASN A 366 -19.14 8.70 -3.37
CA ASN A 366 -18.18 9.24 -4.33
C ASN A 366 -16.76 8.68 -4.09
N ALA A 367 -16.32 8.65 -2.84
CA ALA A 367 -15.02 8.07 -2.48
C ALA A 367 -14.90 6.60 -2.93
N ALA A 368 -15.97 5.82 -2.75
CA ALA A 368 -16.05 4.42 -3.17
C ALA A 368 -15.88 4.25 -4.67
N ILE A 369 -16.53 5.07 -5.50
CA ILE A 369 -16.42 4.98 -6.96
C ILE A 369 -15.00 5.30 -7.43
N LEU A 370 -14.43 6.39 -6.90
CA LEU A 370 -13.05 6.78 -7.22
C LEU A 370 -12.05 5.69 -6.80
N ALA A 371 -12.24 5.11 -5.62
CA ALA A 371 -11.41 4.03 -5.10
C ALA A 371 -11.56 2.74 -5.92
N MET A 372 -12.77 2.40 -6.38
CA MET A 372 -13.01 1.27 -7.27
C MET A 372 -12.35 1.46 -8.64
N ILE A 373 -12.37 2.69 -9.19
CA ILE A 373 -11.64 3.00 -10.43
C ILE A 373 -10.13 2.79 -10.21
N LEU A 374 -9.57 3.38 -9.14
CA LEU A 374 -8.15 3.28 -8.85
C LEU A 374 -7.73 1.82 -8.62
N LEU A 375 -8.51 1.06 -7.87
CA LEU A 375 -8.31 -0.38 -7.65
C LEU A 375 -8.39 -1.17 -8.96
N ALA A 376 -9.35 -0.87 -9.84
CA ALA A 376 -9.45 -1.53 -11.14
C ALA A 376 -8.21 -1.25 -12.01
N LEU A 377 -7.68 -0.02 -11.98
CA LEU A 377 -6.45 0.34 -12.69
C LEU A 377 -5.23 -0.40 -12.15
N THR A 378 -5.05 -0.47 -10.83
CA THR A 378 -3.89 -1.15 -10.24
C THR A 378 -3.97 -2.67 -10.38
N LEU A 379 -5.14 -3.27 -10.17
CA LEU A 379 -5.35 -4.71 -10.42
C LEU A 379 -5.19 -5.04 -11.91
N GLY A 380 -5.63 -4.18 -12.81
CA GLY A 380 -5.41 -4.32 -14.25
C GLY A 380 -3.92 -4.31 -14.61
N ALA A 381 -3.15 -3.38 -14.04
CA ALA A 381 -1.70 -3.29 -14.22
C ALA A 381 -0.97 -4.51 -13.65
N PHE A 382 -1.35 -4.94 -12.44
CA PHE A 382 -0.80 -6.12 -11.79
C PHE A 382 -1.10 -7.42 -12.56
N TRP A 383 -2.34 -7.57 -13.03
CA TRP A 383 -2.73 -8.70 -13.89
C TRP A 383 -1.94 -8.71 -15.20
N LEU A 384 -1.75 -7.56 -15.84
CA LEU A 384 -0.92 -7.42 -17.03
C LEU A 384 0.52 -7.82 -16.76
N GLN A 385 1.08 -7.39 -15.62
CA GLN A 385 2.42 -7.78 -15.15
C GLN A 385 2.54 -9.30 -15.04
N GLN A 386 1.62 -9.96 -14.33
CA GLN A 386 1.64 -11.42 -14.18
C GLN A 386 1.48 -12.16 -15.50
N ARG A 387 0.58 -11.70 -16.38
CA ARG A 387 0.29 -12.33 -17.67
C ARG A 387 1.51 -12.27 -18.60
N TRP A 388 2.24 -11.15 -18.58
CA TRP A 388 3.39 -10.93 -19.44
C TRP A 388 4.64 -11.66 -18.91
N LEU A 389 4.89 -11.59 -17.60
CA LEU A 389 6.03 -12.25 -16.94
C LEU A 389 5.90 -13.78 -16.91
N GLY A 390 4.71 -14.31 -16.61
CA GLY A 390 4.48 -15.75 -16.48
C GLY A 390 4.63 -16.54 -17.78
N ARG A 391 4.80 -15.87 -18.93
CA ARG A 391 4.95 -16.50 -20.25
C ARG A 391 6.40 -16.60 -20.73
N ARG A 392 7.37 -15.99 -20.05
CA ARG A 392 8.78 -16.03 -20.45
C ARG A 392 9.71 -16.14 -19.25
N SER A 393 9.82 -17.34 -18.69
CA SER A 393 11.02 -17.71 -17.95
C SER A 393 12.15 -17.87 -18.95
N TYR A 394 12.90 -16.80 -19.21
CA TYR A 394 14.25 -16.98 -19.70
C TYR A 394 15.03 -17.57 -18.54
N VAL A 395 15.00 -18.90 -18.43
CA VAL A 395 15.80 -19.67 -17.49
C VAL A 395 17.25 -19.31 -17.78
N THR A 396 17.78 -18.34 -17.04
CA THR A 396 19.22 -18.15 -16.90
C THR A 396 19.68 -19.38 -16.14
N VAL A 397 20.27 -20.31 -16.87
CA VAL A 397 20.76 -21.61 -16.42
C VAL A 397 21.34 -21.48 -15.00
N THR A 398 20.68 -22.10 -14.02
CA THR A 398 21.09 -22.14 -12.61
C THR A 398 22.30 -23.05 -12.37
N GLY A 399 22.99 -23.47 -13.42
CA GLY A 399 24.28 -24.14 -13.34
C GLY A 399 25.37 -23.07 -13.38
N ARG A 400 26.15 -22.98 -12.29
CA ARG A 400 27.38 -22.18 -12.12
C ARG A 400 27.91 -21.64 -13.45
N SER A 401 27.58 -20.38 -13.77
CA SER A 401 28.14 -19.70 -14.93
C SER A 401 29.64 -19.61 -14.72
N ASP A 402 30.41 -20.24 -15.61
CA ASP A 402 31.83 -19.95 -15.72
C ASP A 402 32.04 -18.45 -15.85
N ALA A 403 33.13 -17.98 -15.24
CA ALA A 403 33.50 -16.59 -15.04
C ALA A 403 33.87 -15.88 -16.35
N GLY A 404 32.93 -15.79 -17.29
CA GLY A 404 33.04 -14.91 -18.45
C GLY A 404 33.16 -13.46 -17.98
N LEU A 405 34.04 -12.69 -18.63
CA LEU A 405 34.16 -11.26 -18.42
C LEU A 405 32.95 -10.59 -19.07
N ALA A 406 32.11 -9.97 -18.25
CA ALA A 406 31.03 -9.10 -18.72
C ALA A 406 31.56 -8.11 -19.76
N GLU A 407 30.96 -8.08 -20.96
CA GLU A 407 31.41 -7.16 -22.00
C GLU A 407 31.17 -5.72 -21.53
N VAL A 408 32.18 -4.86 -21.72
CA VAL A 408 32.13 -3.47 -21.25
C VAL A 408 31.12 -2.69 -22.09
N MET A 409 30.33 -1.84 -21.43
CA MET A 409 29.30 -1.04 -22.10
C MET A 409 29.90 -0.13 -23.20
N PRO A 410 29.26 -0.02 -24.38
CA PRO A 410 29.71 0.88 -25.44
C PRO A 410 29.89 2.31 -24.93
N ALA A 411 31.02 2.96 -25.28
CA ALA A 411 31.38 4.30 -24.78
C ALA A 411 30.26 5.36 -24.95
N ARG A 412 29.51 5.30 -26.06
CA ARG A 412 28.38 6.21 -26.31
C ARG A 412 27.25 6.03 -25.29
N LEU A 413 26.91 4.79 -24.95
CA LEU A 413 25.84 4.51 -23.98
C LEU A 413 26.30 4.89 -22.56
N THR A 414 27.57 4.65 -22.23
CA THR A 414 28.15 5.09 -20.96
C THR A 414 28.08 6.61 -20.80
N GLY A 415 28.40 7.37 -21.87
CA GLY A 415 28.28 8.83 -21.87
C GLY A 415 26.85 9.32 -21.67
N ILE A 416 25.88 8.72 -22.37
CA ILE A 416 24.44 9.05 -22.21
C ILE A 416 23.97 8.72 -20.79
N ALA A 417 24.35 7.56 -20.25
CA ALA A 417 23.95 7.17 -18.90
C ALA A 417 24.47 8.17 -17.85
N TRP A 418 25.74 8.59 -17.93
CA TRP A 418 26.28 9.62 -17.04
C TRP A 418 25.59 10.98 -17.23
N ALA A 419 25.28 11.37 -18.46
CA ALA A 419 24.59 12.63 -18.74
C ALA A 419 23.19 12.70 -18.09
N VAL A 420 22.51 11.56 -17.93
CA VAL A 420 21.20 11.47 -17.27
C VAL A 420 21.36 11.34 -15.74
N ILE A 421 22.37 10.60 -15.28
CA ILE A 421 22.55 10.27 -13.86
C ILE A 421 23.16 11.41 -13.06
N ILE A 422 24.09 12.19 -13.64
CA ILE A 422 24.73 13.30 -12.92
C ILE A 422 23.68 14.35 -12.48
N PRO A 423 22.78 14.85 -13.36
CA PRO A 423 21.73 15.77 -12.94
C PRO A 423 20.82 15.19 -11.87
N TRP A 424 20.48 13.90 -11.98
CA TRP A 424 19.67 13.25 -10.96
C TRP A 424 20.37 13.17 -9.61
N ILE A 425 21.65 12.77 -9.56
CA ILE A 425 22.46 12.75 -8.33
C ILE A 425 22.55 14.15 -7.72
N VAL A 426 22.85 15.16 -8.52
CA VAL A 426 22.94 16.55 -8.05
C VAL A 426 21.60 17.00 -7.48
N PHE A 427 20.50 16.68 -8.15
CA PHE A 427 19.15 17.00 -7.66
C PHE A 427 18.83 16.27 -6.35
N THR A 428 19.13 14.97 -6.25
CA THR A 428 19.00 14.19 -5.02
C THR A 428 19.78 14.85 -3.89
N LEU A 429 21.08 15.11 -4.08
CA LEU A 429 21.93 15.73 -3.07
C LEU A 429 21.44 17.12 -2.66
N ALA A 430 20.94 17.92 -3.61
CA ALA A 430 20.36 19.23 -3.32
C ALA A 430 19.09 19.14 -2.47
N VAL A 431 18.19 18.20 -2.78
CA VAL A 431 16.98 17.92 -1.98
C VAL A 431 17.38 17.56 -0.54
N TYR A 432 18.32 16.62 -0.35
CA TYR A 432 18.76 16.23 0.99
C TYR A 432 19.52 17.32 1.73
N ALA A 433 20.34 18.10 1.03
CA ALA A 433 21.03 19.24 1.62
C ALA A 433 20.04 20.27 2.16
N ILE A 434 18.93 20.53 1.45
CA ILE A 434 17.90 21.47 1.89
C ILE A 434 17.04 20.91 3.01
N VAL A 435 16.73 19.61 2.99
CA VAL A 435 16.04 18.97 4.12
C VAL A 435 16.89 19.10 5.39
N LEU A 436 18.20 18.86 5.30
CA LEU A 436 19.13 19.01 6.43
C LEU A 436 19.29 20.46 6.87
N ALA A 437 19.50 21.38 5.92
CA ALA A 437 19.64 22.81 6.20
C ALA A 437 18.35 23.39 6.81
N GLY A 438 17.18 22.95 6.33
CA GLY A 438 15.87 23.43 6.81
C GLY A 438 15.60 23.09 8.27
N GLY A 439 16.20 22.01 8.79
CA GLY A 439 16.14 21.68 10.21
C GLY A 439 17.06 22.54 11.09
N LEU A 440 18.07 23.18 10.51
CA LEU A 440 19.16 23.87 11.22
C LEU A 440 19.19 25.39 10.99
N VAL A 441 18.23 25.93 10.23
CA VAL A 441 18.17 27.33 9.82
C VAL A 441 16.85 27.94 10.28
N THR A 442 16.83 29.25 10.56
CA THR A 442 15.61 29.95 11.00
C THR A 442 14.49 29.89 9.96
N ASP A 443 14.71 30.40 8.75
CA ASP A 443 13.71 30.41 7.68
C ASP A 443 14.36 30.45 6.28
N ILE A 444 14.37 29.30 5.61
CA ILE A 444 14.87 29.20 4.23
C ILE A 444 14.02 30.03 3.26
N GLY A 445 12.69 30.10 3.47
CA GLY A 445 11.78 30.76 2.55
C GLY A 445 11.95 32.29 2.51
N ARG A 446 12.55 32.88 3.55
CA ARG A 446 12.86 34.31 3.66
C ARG A 446 14.33 34.63 3.43
N TRP A 447 15.13 33.66 2.98
CA TRP A 447 16.59 33.78 2.83
C TRP A 447 17.33 34.09 4.15
N ASP A 448 16.70 33.86 5.30
CA ASP A 448 17.36 33.98 6.60
C ASP A 448 18.05 32.65 6.91
N MET A 449 19.32 32.54 6.50
CA MET A 449 20.14 31.34 6.66
C MET A 449 20.87 31.28 8.02
N THR A 450 20.39 32.00 9.04
CA THR A 450 21.04 31.99 10.36
C THR A 450 20.92 30.61 11.02
N PRO A 451 22.05 29.96 11.36
CA PRO A 451 22.02 28.65 12.01
C PRO A 451 21.32 28.72 13.36
N THR A 452 20.35 27.84 13.59
CA THR A 452 19.58 27.78 14.84
C THR A 452 19.19 26.34 15.18
N PHE A 453 19.13 26.04 16.46
CA PHE A 453 18.56 24.79 16.99
C PHE A 453 17.11 24.95 17.44
N ARG A 454 16.47 26.09 17.12
CA ARG A 454 15.11 26.42 17.58
C ARG A 454 14.09 25.38 17.16
N HIS A 455 14.10 24.96 15.89
CA HIS A 455 13.17 23.96 15.38
C HIS A 455 13.32 22.63 16.10
N LEU A 456 14.55 22.20 16.40
CA LEU A 456 14.82 20.98 17.17
C LEU A 456 14.37 21.11 18.63
N ALA A 457 14.65 22.25 19.27
CA ALA A 457 14.22 22.53 20.63
C ALA A 457 12.69 22.61 20.78
N THR A 458 11.98 23.18 19.80
CA THR A 458 10.51 23.21 19.79
C THR A 458 9.92 21.82 19.48
N ALA A 459 10.55 21.07 18.58
CA ALA A 459 10.11 19.72 18.23
C ALA A 459 10.26 18.72 19.38
N PHE A 460 11.33 18.83 20.17
CA PHE A 460 11.65 17.93 21.30
C PHE A 460 11.62 18.64 22.66
N SER A 461 10.70 19.59 22.87
CA SER A 461 10.59 20.27 24.16
C SER A 461 10.16 19.31 25.28
N PHE A 462 10.75 19.50 26.45
CA PHE A 462 10.44 18.78 27.68
C PHE A 462 10.47 19.74 28.88
N GLU A 463 9.62 19.47 29.87
CA GLU A 463 9.58 20.18 31.14
C GLU A 463 9.66 19.16 32.27
N ILE A 464 10.38 19.51 33.33
CA ILE A 464 10.47 18.69 34.54
C ILE A 464 9.64 19.43 35.61
N GLY A 465 8.39 19.00 35.79
CA GLY A 465 7.48 19.56 36.81
C GLY A 465 7.42 18.69 38.06
N GLU A 466 6.62 19.10 39.04
CA GLU A 466 6.40 18.35 40.29
C GLU A 466 5.78 16.95 40.04
N ASP A 467 5.03 16.79 38.95
CA ASP A 467 4.44 15.52 38.49
C ASP A 467 5.40 14.63 37.66
N GLY A 468 6.69 15.01 37.55
CA GLY A 468 7.70 14.31 36.76
C GLY A 468 7.98 14.91 35.37
N LEU A 469 8.65 14.14 34.50
CA LEU A 469 9.10 14.59 33.18
C LEU A 469 7.94 14.57 32.17
N ARG A 470 7.53 15.75 31.69
CA ARG A 470 6.49 15.94 30.67
C ARG A 470 7.11 16.34 29.33
N LEU A 471 6.73 15.61 28.28
CA LEU A 471 7.22 15.79 26.91
C LEU A 471 6.13 16.52 26.09
N TYR A 472 6.37 17.79 25.73
CA TYR A 472 5.37 18.64 25.05
C TYR A 472 5.63 18.85 23.56
N GLY A 473 6.86 18.60 23.10
CA GLY A 473 7.26 18.84 21.72
C GLY A 473 6.41 18.07 20.69
N SER A 474 6.14 18.71 19.55
CA SER A 474 5.29 18.17 18.48
C SER A 474 5.81 16.86 17.89
N ALA A 475 7.11 16.59 17.97
CA ALA A 475 7.71 15.36 17.46
C ALA A 475 7.52 14.15 18.39
N TRP A 476 7.32 14.35 19.69
CA TRP A 476 7.23 13.24 20.65
C TRP A 476 6.04 12.32 20.38
N ASN A 477 4.88 12.87 20.03
CA ASN A 477 3.69 12.07 19.73
C ASN A 477 3.92 11.24 18.46
N SER A 478 4.41 11.86 17.38
CA SER A 478 4.71 11.16 16.12
C SER A 478 5.78 10.07 16.32
N LEU A 479 6.84 10.36 17.10
CA LEU A 479 7.89 9.39 17.40
C LEU A 479 7.36 8.21 18.22
N LYS A 480 6.62 8.47 19.30
CA LYS A 480 6.04 7.41 20.15
C LYS A 480 5.06 6.54 19.35
N THR A 481 4.17 7.14 18.57
CA THR A 481 3.21 6.38 17.75
C THR A 481 3.93 5.53 16.72
N THR A 482 4.92 6.08 16.01
CA THR A 482 5.66 5.33 14.99
C THR A 482 6.46 4.18 15.61
N LEU A 483 7.18 4.43 16.71
CA LEU A 483 7.94 3.39 17.41
C LEU A 483 7.04 2.30 17.98
N LEU A 484 5.92 2.67 18.60
CA LEU A 484 4.96 1.71 19.16
C LEU A 484 4.32 0.85 18.06
N VAL A 485 3.83 1.47 16.98
CA VAL A 485 3.19 0.74 15.89
C VAL A 485 4.21 -0.18 15.21
N SER A 486 5.41 0.28 14.90
CA SER A 486 6.44 -0.55 14.27
C SER A 486 6.94 -1.67 15.18
N ALA A 487 7.14 -1.42 16.48
CA ALA A 487 7.59 -2.44 17.43
C ALA A 487 6.59 -3.59 17.60
N ILE A 488 5.28 -3.31 17.47
CA ILE A 488 4.23 -4.32 17.54
C ILE A 488 4.02 -4.97 16.16
N ALA A 489 3.93 -4.17 15.09
CA ALA A 489 3.60 -4.66 13.76
C ALA A 489 4.71 -5.53 13.17
N ALA A 490 5.98 -5.10 13.23
CA ALA A 490 7.10 -5.81 12.61
C ALA A 490 7.19 -7.31 13.01
N PRO A 491 7.24 -7.69 14.31
CA PRO A 491 7.32 -9.10 14.68
C PRO A 491 6.08 -9.90 14.29
N LEU A 492 4.88 -9.30 14.35
CA LEU A 492 3.65 -9.97 13.94
C LEU A 492 3.59 -10.20 12.43
N THR A 493 4.01 -9.21 11.64
CA THR A 493 4.17 -9.32 10.19
C THR A 493 5.13 -10.44 9.84
N THR A 494 6.32 -10.45 10.46
CA THR A 494 7.34 -11.47 10.19
C THR A 494 6.83 -12.87 10.55
N ALA A 495 6.16 -13.02 11.70
CA ALA A 495 5.59 -14.30 12.12
C ALA A 495 4.53 -14.80 11.11
N ILE A 496 3.58 -13.96 10.72
CA ILE A 496 2.51 -14.34 9.79
C ILE A 496 3.04 -14.50 8.35
N GLY A 497 3.99 -13.67 7.94
CA GLY A 497 4.67 -13.75 6.65
C GLY A 497 5.42 -15.06 6.48
N ILE A 498 6.25 -15.44 7.46
CA ILE A 498 6.96 -16.73 7.47
C ILE A 498 5.97 -17.89 7.48
N LEU A 499 4.92 -17.81 8.31
CA LEU A 499 3.88 -18.84 8.35
C LEU A 499 3.19 -19.01 6.99
N THR A 500 2.81 -17.91 6.36
CA THR A 500 2.16 -17.89 5.05
C THR A 500 3.09 -18.42 3.95
N ALA A 501 4.35 -17.99 3.96
CA ALA A 501 5.38 -18.50 3.04
C ALA A 501 5.59 -20.00 3.20
N TRP A 502 5.67 -20.49 4.44
CA TRP A 502 5.78 -21.93 4.74
C TRP A 502 4.56 -22.71 4.25
N LEU A 503 3.34 -22.18 4.45
CA LEU A 503 2.10 -22.80 3.97
C LEU A 503 2.08 -22.89 2.44
N VAL A 504 2.38 -21.80 1.73
CA VAL A 504 2.34 -21.76 0.26
C VAL A 504 3.47 -22.60 -0.36
N ALA A 505 4.67 -22.60 0.24
CA ALA A 505 5.83 -23.28 -0.32
C ALA A 505 5.90 -24.77 0.03
N ARG A 506 5.38 -25.19 1.20
CA ARG A 506 5.57 -26.57 1.71
C ARG A 506 4.30 -27.39 1.87
N GLN A 507 3.11 -26.77 1.84
CA GLN A 507 1.85 -27.49 1.99
C GLN A 507 1.11 -27.61 0.66
N ASP A 508 0.58 -28.79 0.39
CA ASP A 508 -0.32 -29.06 -0.72
C ASP A 508 -1.75 -29.22 -0.17
N PHE A 509 -2.61 -28.24 -0.46
CA PHE A 509 -4.00 -28.27 -0.02
C PHE A 509 -4.94 -27.65 -1.07
N THR A 510 -6.21 -28.06 -1.02
CA THR A 510 -7.26 -27.53 -1.89
C THR A 510 -7.50 -26.05 -1.57
N GLY A 511 -7.23 -25.17 -2.53
CA GLY A 511 -7.34 -23.72 -2.34
C GLY A 511 -6.01 -22.98 -2.15
N ARG A 512 -4.86 -23.66 -2.26
CA ARG A 512 -3.53 -23.01 -2.18
C ARG A 512 -3.40 -21.78 -3.10
N ARG A 513 -3.84 -21.90 -4.36
CA ARG A 513 -3.81 -20.79 -5.34
C ARG A 513 -4.69 -19.60 -4.91
N ALA A 514 -5.80 -19.86 -4.22
CA ALA A 514 -6.67 -18.79 -3.74
C ALA A 514 -6.04 -18.07 -2.54
N LEU A 515 -5.36 -18.80 -1.66
CA LEU A 515 -4.59 -18.21 -0.56
C LEU A 515 -3.42 -17.37 -1.10
N GLU A 516 -2.64 -17.93 -2.02
CA GLU A 516 -1.52 -17.24 -2.70
C GLU A 516 -1.99 -15.97 -3.44
N PHE A 517 -3.10 -16.05 -4.18
CA PHE A 517 -3.68 -14.87 -4.82
C PHE A 517 -4.17 -13.84 -3.78
N GLY A 518 -4.80 -14.29 -2.70
CA GLY A 518 -5.29 -13.41 -1.64
C GLY A 518 -4.18 -12.67 -0.90
N THR A 519 -3.03 -13.31 -0.69
CA THR A 519 -1.86 -12.67 -0.07
C THR A 519 -1.20 -11.67 -1.01
N MET A 520 -1.10 -11.99 -2.31
CA MET A 520 -0.59 -11.08 -3.34
C MET A 520 -1.53 -9.88 -3.59
N LEU A 521 -2.84 -10.06 -3.41
CA LEU A 521 -3.83 -8.99 -3.63
C LEU A 521 -3.57 -7.79 -2.72
N SER A 522 -3.15 -8.04 -1.46
CA SER A 522 -2.80 -6.99 -0.51
C SER A 522 -1.75 -6.02 -1.05
N PHE A 523 -0.78 -6.49 -1.82
CA PHE A 523 0.25 -5.65 -2.45
C PHE A 523 -0.31 -4.78 -3.59
N ALA A 524 -1.29 -5.30 -4.34
CA ALA A 524 -1.84 -4.61 -5.51
C ALA A 524 -2.88 -3.52 -5.17
N ILE A 525 -3.37 -3.48 -3.93
CA ILE A 525 -4.38 -2.51 -3.48
C ILE A 525 -3.67 -1.22 -3.04
N PRO A 526 -4.00 -0.05 -3.60
CA PRO A 526 -3.40 1.22 -3.20
C PRO A 526 -3.71 1.57 -1.74
N GLY A 527 -2.71 2.10 -1.02
CA GLY A 527 -2.87 2.47 0.39
C GLY A 527 -4.02 3.46 0.65
N THR A 528 -4.32 4.37 -0.29
CA THR A 528 -5.47 5.28 -0.21
C THR A 528 -6.81 4.56 -0.27
N VAL A 529 -6.93 3.55 -1.14
CA VAL A 529 -8.12 2.68 -1.23
C VAL A 529 -8.28 1.89 0.06
N VAL A 530 -7.19 1.32 0.58
CA VAL A 530 -7.22 0.60 1.86
C VAL A 530 -7.67 1.51 2.99
N GLY A 531 -7.06 2.70 3.14
CA GLY A 531 -7.39 3.65 4.19
C GLY A 531 -8.87 4.04 4.21
N VAL A 532 -9.43 4.40 3.04
CA VAL A 532 -10.86 4.73 2.93
C VAL A 532 -11.74 3.50 3.18
N SER A 533 -11.34 2.33 2.69
CA SER A 533 -12.10 1.09 2.93
C SER A 533 -12.14 0.72 4.41
N TYR A 534 -11.05 0.96 5.15
CA TYR A 534 -10.94 0.70 6.58
C TYR A 534 -11.79 1.67 7.40
N VAL A 535 -11.77 2.97 7.06
CA VAL A 535 -12.69 3.95 7.68
C VAL A 535 -14.14 3.57 7.38
N ALA A 536 -14.45 3.16 6.14
CA ALA A 536 -15.78 2.68 5.80
C ALA A 536 -16.17 1.44 6.62
N ALA A 537 -15.23 0.50 6.80
CA ALA A 537 -15.42 -0.80 7.44
C ALA A 537 -15.56 -0.75 8.95
N PHE A 538 -14.65 -0.03 9.60
CA PHE A 538 -14.36 -0.16 11.03
C PHE A 538 -14.59 1.12 11.83
N ASN A 539 -15.32 2.09 11.27
CA ASN A 539 -15.77 3.30 11.98
C ASN A 539 -17.18 3.14 12.56
N VAL A 540 -17.76 1.94 12.45
CA VAL A 540 -19.05 1.58 13.03
C VAL A 540 -18.95 0.19 13.66
N PRO A 541 -19.68 -0.09 14.75
CA PRO A 541 -19.89 -1.45 15.26
C PRO A 541 -20.32 -2.38 14.14
N PRO A 542 -19.88 -3.64 14.16
CA PRO A 542 -19.55 -4.44 15.36
C PRO A 542 -18.07 -4.43 15.78
N VAL A 543 -17.19 -3.95 14.91
CA VAL A 543 -15.74 -3.82 15.14
C VAL A 543 -15.38 -2.38 14.90
N ASP A 544 -15.35 -1.59 15.98
CA ASP A 544 -14.96 -0.18 15.95
C ASP A 544 -13.52 -0.05 16.46
N ILE A 545 -12.60 0.14 15.53
CA ILE A 545 -11.16 0.31 15.80
C ILE A 545 -10.63 1.62 15.22
N THR A 546 -11.50 2.45 14.66
CA THR A 546 -11.11 3.73 14.07
C THR A 546 -10.61 4.68 15.16
N GLY A 547 -9.53 5.40 14.89
CA GLY A 547 -8.90 6.29 15.89
C GLY A 547 -8.01 5.58 16.92
N THR A 548 -7.86 4.25 16.84
CA THR A 548 -6.95 3.49 17.73
C THR A 548 -5.65 3.10 17.03
N ALA A 549 -4.59 2.80 17.79
CA ALA A 549 -3.34 2.27 17.20
C ALA A 549 -3.52 0.89 16.53
N ALA A 550 -4.56 0.14 16.90
CA ALA A 550 -4.82 -1.20 16.37
C ALA A 550 -5.09 -1.18 14.85
N ILE A 551 -5.78 -0.15 14.34
CA ILE A 551 -6.07 -0.03 12.90
C ILE A 551 -4.78 0.12 12.09
N LEU A 552 -3.80 0.86 12.62
CA LEU A 552 -2.50 1.07 12.00
C LEU A 552 -1.67 -0.22 12.05
N VAL A 553 -1.62 -0.89 13.20
CA VAL A 553 -0.89 -2.17 13.35
C VAL A 553 -1.43 -3.23 12.39
N ILE A 554 -2.75 -3.41 12.32
CA ILE A 554 -3.39 -4.41 11.44
C ILE A 554 -3.16 -4.07 9.97
N TRP A 555 -3.26 -2.79 9.60
CA TRP A 555 -2.97 -2.35 8.24
C TRP A 555 -1.52 -2.65 7.86
N THR A 556 -0.54 -2.22 8.68
CA THR A 556 0.89 -2.47 8.44
C THR A 556 1.17 -3.97 8.32
N LEU A 557 0.57 -4.78 9.18
CA LEU A 557 0.68 -6.23 9.17
C LEU A 557 0.27 -6.82 7.82
N LEU A 558 -0.96 -6.57 7.38
CA LEU A 558 -1.52 -7.23 6.19
C LEU A 558 -0.90 -6.75 4.88
N PHE A 559 -0.49 -5.48 4.84
CA PHE A 559 0.12 -4.88 3.66
C PHE A 559 1.58 -5.31 3.48
N SER A 560 2.19 -5.89 4.52
CA SER A 560 3.61 -6.28 4.53
C SER A 560 3.81 -7.79 4.48
N ILE A 561 2.76 -8.61 4.64
CA ILE A 561 2.82 -10.08 4.55
C ILE A 561 3.47 -10.54 3.23
N ASP A 562 3.12 -9.91 2.10
CA ASP A 562 3.57 -10.38 0.78
C ASP A 562 5.07 -10.10 0.52
N ARG A 563 5.59 -8.99 1.06
CA ARG A 563 7.02 -8.61 0.92
C ARG A 563 7.96 -9.64 1.51
N CYS A 564 7.50 -10.39 2.51
CA CYS A 564 8.25 -11.46 3.16
C CYS A 564 7.93 -12.86 2.63
N SER A 565 6.86 -13.05 1.84
CA SER A 565 6.52 -14.37 1.27
C SER A 565 7.10 -14.63 -0.12
N LEU A 566 7.61 -13.61 -0.82
CA LEU A 566 8.19 -13.79 -2.16
C LEU A 566 9.63 -14.33 -2.11
N PRO A 567 9.96 -15.40 -2.84
CA PRO A 567 11.33 -15.90 -2.92
C PRO A 567 12.22 -14.91 -3.70
N GLY A 568 13.22 -14.33 -3.01
CA GLY A 568 14.21 -13.42 -3.61
C GLY A 568 14.24 -11.99 -3.04
N SER A 569 13.34 -11.64 -2.12
CA SER A 569 13.22 -10.28 -1.54
C SER A 569 13.76 -10.18 -0.11
N SER A 570 14.93 -10.75 0.18
CA SER A 570 15.53 -10.64 1.53
C SER A 570 15.75 -9.18 1.97
N ALA A 571 15.86 -8.24 1.04
CA ALA A 571 15.97 -6.81 1.32
C ALA A 571 14.63 -6.08 1.53
N ALA A 572 13.48 -6.74 1.40
CA ALA A 572 12.15 -6.14 1.59
C ALA A 572 11.49 -6.51 2.93
N CYS A 573 12.12 -7.39 3.72
CA CYS A 573 11.74 -7.68 5.11
C CYS A 573 12.45 -6.78 6.13
N ASP A 574 13.52 -6.07 5.72
CA ASP A 574 14.21 -5.03 6.49
C ASP A 574 13.61 -3.65 6.15
#